data_AF-A0A963JUS9-F1
#
_entry.id   AF-A0A963JUS9-F1
#
_cell.length_a   1.000
_cell.length_b   1.000
_cell.length_c   1.000
_cell.angle_alpha   90.00
_cell.angle_beta   90.00
_cell.angle_gamma   90.00
#
_symmetry.space_group_name_H-M   'P 1'
#
loop_
_entity.id
_entity.type
_entity.pdbx_description
1 polymer ?
#
loop_
_entity_poly.entity_id
_entity_poly.type
_entity_poly.pdbx_seq_one_letter_code
_entity_poly.pdbx_strand_id
1 'polypeptide(L)'
;MSQPTDSDNYFARLNAINVNERVEKKGGFSYLSWPYAVAQLRLADPTATWEVRRFDGLPYLATEAGVFVEVAVTVKGVTLSQIHPVLDGRNR
;
A
#
# COMPACT_ATOMS: atom_id res chain seq x y z
N MET A 1 -22.22 22.42 23.01
CA MET A 1 -22.44 21.58 21.82
C MET A 1 -21.67 22.21 20.68
N SER A 2 -20.46 21.73 20.40
CA SER A 2 -19.65 22.18 19.27
C SER A 2 -20.03 21.35 18.04
N GLN A 3 -20.39 22.06 16.97
CA GLN A 3 -20.72 21.50 15.66
C GLN A 3 -19.54 20.72 15.07
N PRO A 4 -19.77 19.64 14.30
CA PRO A 4 -18.70 18.94 13.60
C PRO A 4 -18.20 19.83 12.47
N THR A 5 -16.96 20.32 12.60
CA THR A 5 -16.24 20.99 11.52
C THR A 5 -16.00 20.01 10.39
N ASP A 6 -16.30 20.45 9.17
CA ASP A 6 -16.14 19.78 7.88
C ASP A 6 -15.13 18.63 7.93
N SER A 7 -15.62 17.41 7.77
CA SER A 7 -14.80 16.21 7.71
C SER A 7 -13.98 16.27 6.42
N ASP A 8 -12.84 16.96 6.48
CA ASP A 8 -11.86 17.07 5.42
C ASP A 8 -11.58 15.66 4.89
N ASN A 9 -12.13 15.34 3.70
CA ASN A 9 -12.16 13.98 3.20
C ASN A 9 -10.72 13.53 2.97
N TYR A 10 -10.20 12.79 3.95
CA TYR A 10 -8.79 12.44 4.02
C TYR A 10 -8.34 11.61 2.82
N PHE A 11 -9.23 10.74 2.34
CA PHE A 11 -9.03 9.98 1.12
C PHE A 11 -8.89 10.92 -0.09
N ALA A 12 -9.77 11.91 -0.24
CA ALA A 12 -9.70 12.86 -1.36
C ALA A 12 -8.37 13.62 -1.41
N ARG A 13 -7.82 14.00 -0.24
CA ARG A 13 -6.52 14.66 -0.14
C ARG A 13 -5.36 13.77 -0.59
N LEU A 14 -5.32 12.51 -0.14
CA LEU A 14 -4.30 11.56 -0.57
C LEU A 14 -4.44 11.19 -2.06
N ASN A 15 -5.68 11.01 -2.53
CA ASN A 15 -5.98 10.69 -3.92
C ASN A 15 -5.61 11.81 -4.90
N ALA A 16 -5.51 13.06 -4.43
CA ALA A 16 -5.06 14.20 -5.24
C ALA A 16 -3.53 14.21 -5.51
N ILE A 17 -2.74 13.37 -4.83
CA ILE A 17 -1.29 13.27 -5.05
C ILE A 17 -1.04 12.59 -6.39
N ASN A 18 -0.52 13.35 -7.36
CA ASN A 18 -0.16 12.81 -8.67
C ASN A 18 1.17 12.05 -8.58
N VAL A 19 1.16 10.78 -8.98
CA VAL A 19 2.33 9.90 -8.98
C VAL A 19 2.81 9.52 -10.38
N ASN A 20 2.17 10.03 -11.44
CA ASN A 20 2.38 9.57 -12.82
C ASN A 20 3.84 9.67 -13.29
N GLU A 21 4.57 10.70 -12.86
CA GLU A 21 5.98 10.88 -13.22
C GLU A 21 6.93 9.83 -12.61
N ARG A 22 6.45 9.09 -11.60
CA ARG A 22 7.21 8.03 -10.91
C ARG A 22 6.69 6.63 -11.23
N VAL A 23 5.72 6.54 -12.13
CA VAL A 23 5.23 5.26 -12.63
C VAL A 23 6.20 4.75 -13.68
N GLU A 24 6.79 3.60 -13.41
CA GLU A 24 7.68 2.89 -14.32
C GLU A 24 6.89 1.80 -15.05
N LYS A 25 7.17 1.60 -16.35
CA LYS A 25 6.61 0.49 -17.11
C LYS A 25 7.60 -0.66 -17.16
N LYS A 26 7.17 -1.84 -16.72
CA LYS A 26 7.95 -3.07 -16.83
C LYS A 26 7.07 -4.15 -17.45
N GLY A 27 7.43 -4.57 -18.66
CA GLY A 27 6.56 -5.40 -19.49
C GLY A 27 5.24 -4.67 -19.80
N GLY A 28 4.11 -5.34 -19.56
CA GLY A 28 2.76 -4.79 -19.76
C GLY A 28 2.15 -4.07 -18.54
N PHE A 29 2.91 -3.92 -17.45
CA PHE A 29 2.39 -3.40 -16.18
C PHE A 29 3.02 -2.06 -15.80
N SER A 30 2.25 -1.28 -15.06
CA SER A 30 2.66 0.01 -14.49
C SER A 30 2.98 -0.19 -13.01
N TYR A 31 4.19 0.18 -12.60
CA TYR A 31 4.69 0.02 -11.24
C TYR A 31 4.98 1.39 -10.63
N LEU A 32 4.56 1.58 -9.39
CA LEU A 32 5.03 2.67 -8.54
C LEU A 32 6.03 2.08 -7.54
N SER A 33 7.22 2.69 -7.44
CA SER A 33 8.21 2.19 -6.49
C SER A 33 7.73 2.35 -5.05
N TRP A 34 7.84 1.28 -4.26
CA TRP A 34 7.41 1.26 -2.86
C TRP A 34 8.07 2.37 -2.02
N PRO A 35 9.39 2.63 -2.10
CA PRO A 35 10.01 3.72 -1.33
C PRO A 35 9.40 5.09 -1.65
N TYR A 36 9.06 5.35 -2.92
CA TYR A 36 8.41 6.60 -3.29
C TYR A 36 6.98 6.69 -2.75
N ALA A 37 6.19 5.63 -2.88
CA ALA A 37 4.82 5.57 -2.34
C ALA A 37 4.80 5.82 -0.83
N VAL A 38 5.70 5.15 -0.08
CA VAL A 38 5.85 5.36 1.37
C VAL A 38 6.28 6.80 1.68
N ALA A 39 7.23 7.37 0.94
CA ALA A 39 7.66 8.74 1.15
C ALA A 39 6.50 9.74 0.96
N GLN A 40 5.72 9.61 -0.11
CA GLN A 40 4.54 10.46 -0.33
C GLN A 40 3.49 10.29 0.77
N LEU A 41 3.21 9.04 1.17
CA LEU A 41 2.28 8.76 2.26
C LEU A 41 2.76 9.38 3.58
N ARG A 42 4.04 9.26 3.91
CA ARG A 42 4.62 9.77 5.17
C ARG A 42 4.78 11.30 5.19
N LEU A 43 4.94 11.94 4.03
CA LEU A 43 4.89 13.40 3.90
C LEU A 43 3.47 13.93 4.16
N ALA A 44 2.45 13.23 3.66
CA ALA A 44 1.05 13.59 3.90
C ALA A 44 0.55 13.18 5.31
N ASP A 45 1.11 12.10 5.85
CA ASP A 45 0.81 11.53 7.17
C ASP A 45 2.07 11.01 7.88
N PRO A 46 2.71 11.82 8.73
CA PRO A 46 3.86 11.41 9.53
C PRO A 46 3.54 10.34 10.59
N THR A 47 2.28 9.90 10.72
CA THR A 47 1.87 8.83 11.63
C THR A 47 1.49 7.54 10.92
N ALA A 48 1.41 7.53 9.58
CA ALA A 48 1.09 6.32 8.82
C ALA A 48 2.13 5.21 9.05
N THR A 49 1.68 3.98 9.21
CA THR A 49 2.53 2.80 9.44
C THR A 49 2.20 1.68 8.46
N TRP A 50 3.08 0.70 8.35
CA TRP A 50 2.81 -0.54 7.62
C TRP A 50 3.44 -1.73 8.34
N GLU A 51 2.90 -2.91 8.09
CA GLU A 51 3.42 -4.18 8.57
C GLU A 51 3.37 -5.24 7.48
N VAL A 52 4.38 -6.12 7.48
CA VAL A 52 4.33 -7.36 6.70
C VAL A 52 3.59 -8.40 7.52
N ARG A 53 2.49 -8.92 6.99
CA ARG A 53 1.75 -9.99 7.65
C ARG A 53 2.56 -11.28 7.59
N ARG A 54 2.63 -11.94 8.74
CA ARG A 54 3.39 -13.18 8.93
C ARG A 54 2.45 -14.36 9.08
N PHE A 55 2.81 -15.46 8.44
CA PHE A 55 2.11 -16.75 8.49
C PHE A 55 3.08 -17.75 9.10
N ASP A 56 2.75 -18.27 10.29
CA ASP A 56 3.61 -19.18 11.05
C ASP A 56 5.05 -18.65 11.23
N GLY A 57 5.17 -17.35 11.49
CA GLY A 57 6.45 -16.66 11.66
C GLY A 57 7.19 -16.36 10.36
N LEU A 58 6.69 -16.76 9.19
CA LEU A 58 7.28 -16.48 7.89
C LEU A 58 6.61 -15.26 7.22
N PRO A 59 7.33 -14.48 6.38
CA PRO A 59 6.77 -13.30 5.72
C PRO A 59 5.96 -13.63 4.45
N TYR A 60 5.55 -14.89 4.29
CA TYR A 60 4.81 -15.37 3.13
C TYR A 60 3.90 -16.53 3.52
N LEU A 61 2.86 -16.76 2.72
CA LEU A 61 1.96 -17.90 2.78
C LEU A 61 2.23 -18.81 1.59
N ALA A 62 2.65 -20.05 1.83
CA ALA A 62 2.79 -21.07 0.79
C ALA A 62 1.54 -21.94 0.74
N THR A 63 0.98 -22.13 -0.45
CA THR A 63 -0.21 -22.95 -0.72
C THR A 63 0.02 -23.83 -1.95
N GLU A 64 -0.87 -24.76 -2.22
CA GLU A 64 -0.86 -25.53 -3.48
C GLU A 64 -0.98 -24.63 -4.72
N ALA A 65 -1.60 -23.46 -4.59
CA ALA A 65 -1.80 -22.50 -5.68
C ALA A 65 -0.57 -21.58 -5.91
N GLY A 66 0.40 -21.57 -5.00
CA GLY A 66 1.58 -20.71 -5.07
C GLY A 66 1.93 -20.04 -3.75
N VAL A 67 2.83 -19.05 -3.84
CA VAL A 67 3.34 -18.28 -2.69
C VAL A 67 2.74 -16.88 -2.72
N PHE A 68 2.30 -16.40 -1.56
CA PHE A 68 1.66 -15.11 -1.40
C PHE A 68 2.31 -14.30 -0.28
N VAL A 69 2.22 -12.98 -0.37
CA VAL A 69 2.63 -12.04 0.67
C VAL A 69 1.48 -11.09 0.96
N GLU A 70 1.36 -10.61 2.19
CA GLU A 70 0.36 -9.62 2.56
C GLU A 70 1.03 -8.47 3.30
N VAL A 71 0.66 -7.24 2.92
CA VAL A 71 1.09 -6.01 3.60
C VAL A 71 -0.17 -5.29 4.07
N ALA A 72 -0.14 -4.83 5.32
CA ALA A 72 -1.18 -3.99 5.90
C ALA A 72 -0.63 -2.58 6.12
N VAL A 73 -1.37 -1.57 5.70
CA VAL A 73 -1.03 -0.15 5.85
C VAL A 73 -2.09 0.50 6.74
N THR A 74 -1.63 1.24 7.74
CA THR A 74 -2.49 1.97 8.69
C THR A 74 -2.32 3.46 8.49
N VAL A 75 -3.43 4.16 8.24
CA VAL A 75 -3.48 5.60 8.03
C VAL A 75 -4.65 6.16 8.81
N LYS A 76 -4.43 7.18 9.66
CA LYS A 76 -5.47 7.75 10.54
C LYS A 76 -6.28 6.70 11.34
N GLY A 77 -5.62 5.64 11.79
CA GLY A 77 -6.24 4.56 12.56
C GLY A 77 -7.05 3.55 11.72
N VAL A 78 -7.11 3.71 10.40
CA VAL A 78 -7.73 2.75 9.49
C VAL A 78 -6.65 1.88 8.87
N THR A 79 -6.77 0.57 9.07
CA THR A 79 -5.86 -0.43 8.49
C THR A 79 -6.52 -1.11 7.29
N LEU A 80 -5.85 -1.09 6.15
CA LEU A 80 -6.23 -1.86 4.97
C LEU A 80 -5.07 -2.78 4.59
N SER A 81 -5.37 -4.01 4.16
CA SER A 81 -4.36 -4.95 3.70
C SER A 81 -4.66 -5.48 2.31
N GLN A 82 -3.60 -5.94 1.64
CA GLN A 82 -3.72 -6.58 0.34
C GLN A 82 -2.76 -7.77 0.25
N ILE A 83 -3.30 -8.90 -0.16
CA ILE A 83 -2.54 -10.10 -0.51
C ILE A 83 -2.14 -10.05 -1.99
N HIS A 84 -0.88 -10.38 -2.27
CA HIS A 84 -0.33 -10.45 -3.62
C HIS A 84 0.39 -11.78 -3.86
N PRO A 85 0.24 -12.40 -5.03
CA PRO A 85 1.05 -13.54 -5.42
C PRO A 85 2.51 -13.13 -5.65
N VAL A 86 3.45 -14.01 -5.32
CA VAL A 86 4.84 -13.89 -5.72
C VAL A 86 4.96 -14.40 -7.15
N LEU A 87 5.28 -13.49 -8.07
CA LEU A 87 5.34 -13.76 -9.50
C LEU A 87 6.79 -13.96 -9.97
N ASP A 88 6.96 -14.67 -11.09
CA ASP A 88 8.26 -14.81 -11.74
C ASP A 88 8.72 -13.54 -12.48
N GLY A 89 9.89 -13.58 -13.12
CA GLY A 89 10.41 -12.44 -13.91
C GLY A 89 9.56 -12.03 -15.12
N ARG A 90 8.53 -12.81 -15.47
CA ARG A 90 7.53 -12.53 -16.51
C ARG A 90 6.19 -12.10 -15.91
N ASN A 91 6.12 -11.88 -14.60
CA ASN A 91 4.93 -11.53 -13.84
C ASN A 91 3.79 -12.56 -14.02
N ARG A 92 4.14 -13.85 -14.00
CA ARG A 92 3.19 -14.97 -13.99
C ARG A 92 3.25 -15.72 -12.67
#